data_AF-A0A1F6T4C8-F1
#
_entry.id   AF-A0A1F6T4C8-F1
#
_cell.length_a   1.000
_cell.length_b   1.000
_cell.length_c   1.000
_cell.angle_alpha   90.00
_cell.angle_beta   90.00
_cell.angle_gamma   90.00
#
_symmetry.space_group_name_H-M   'P 1'
#
loop_
_entity.id
_entity.type
_entity.pdbx_description
1 polymer ?
#
loop_
_entity_poly.entity_id
_entity_poly.type
_entity_poly.pdbx_seq_one_letter_code
_entity_poly.pdbx_strand_id
1 'polypeptide(L)'
;MRKYVLTDAEGVTALGTKLQPGKLVQDTRQKVDLMTKLVGCGSDTPLLATLISSMLSAQARLFQINCWTVSVDPRQPSSYTVVKEVQPVPSVHLEHKLAFGLHVALALGSDRDFRSWAQSWLDETDRSPDTAKTLLKAEEKEKEAAGELEALTAWGESGTDDTIGHDMDELAERCGHLVRAAILFPDSSKADEVAQLISLALANLASAAGKVNLPALAEQTLASAQQNTRSAANG
;
A
#
# COMPACT_ATOMS: atom_id res chain seq x y z
N MET A 1 3.05 20.88 3.94
CA MET A 1 2.63 19.47 3.75
C MET A 1 2.67 18.75 5.08
N ARG A 2 1.69 17.88 5.37
CA ARG A 2 1.65 17.04 6.58
C ARG A 2 1.63 15.57 6.15
N LYS A 3 2.52 14.75 6.72
CA LYS A 3 2.53 13.30 6.50
C LYS A 3 2.65 12.57 7.83
N TYR A 4 2.15 11.34 7.88
CA TYR A 4 2.26 10.41 8.98
C TYR A 4 3.06 9.20 8.52
N VAL A 5 4.01 8.75 9.33
CA VAL A 5 4.92 7.64 8.99
C VAL A 5 5.01 6.71 10.19
N LEU A 6 4.80 5.42 9.95
CA LEU A 6 5.00 4.37 10.94
C LEU A 6 6.47 3.94 10.97
N THR A 7 6.98 3.70 12.16
CA THR A 7 8.37 3.31 12.45
C THR A 7 8.40 2.18 13.47
N ASP A 8 9.55 1.51 13.58
CA ASP A 8 9.81 0.57 14.67
C ASP A 8 10.00 1.29 16.03
N ALA A 9 10.36 0.52 17.06
CA ALA A 9 10.60 1.03 18.40
C ALA A 9 11.76 2.05 18.44
N GLU A 10 12.76 1.90 17.58
CA GLU A 10 13.94 2.77 17.49
C GLU A 10 13.70 4.04 16.67
N GLY A 11 12.52 4.15 16.03
CA GLY A 11 12.15 5.25 15.15
C GLY A 11 12.67 5.08 13.72
N VAL A 12 13.04 3.88 13.29
CA VAL A 12 13.47 3.61 11.91
C VAL A 12 12.25 3.31 11.05
N THR A 13 12.16 3.92 9.87
CA THR A 13 11.09 3.68 8.89
C THR A 13 11.33 2.39 8.10
N ALA A 14 10.32 1.91 7.37
CA ALA A 14 10.47 0.80 6.42
C ALA A 14 11.54 1.05 5.33
N LEU A 15 11.90 2.31 5.09
CA LEU A 15 12.94 2.73 4.14
C LEU A 15 14.31 2.96 4.82
N GLY A 16 14.48 2.53 6.07
CA GLY A 16 15.73 2.66 6.81
C GLY A 16 16.06 4.08 7.29
N THR A 17 15.11 5.02 7.24
CA THR A 17 15.32 6.40 7.70
C THR A 17 14.97 6.51 9.17
N LYS A 18 15.89 6.98 10.02
CA LYS A 18 15.62 7.22 11.44
C LYS A 18 14.92 8.56 11.64
N LEU A 19 13.78 8.53 12.33
CA LEU A 19 12.97 9.68 12.72
C LEU A 19 13.08 9.90 14.23
N GLN A 20 13.17 11.17 14.62
CA GLN A 20 13.14 11.59 16.01
C GLN A 20 12.32 12.87 16.13
N PRO A 21 11.59 13.08 17.25
CA PRO A 21 10.89 14.34 17.49
C PRO A 21 11.86 15.52 17.44
N GLY A 22 11.48 16.58 16.75
CA GLY A 22 12.38 17.73 16.60
C GLY A 22 11.95 18.72 15.53
N LYS A 23 12.83 19.71 15.34
CA LYS A 23 12.72 20.78 14.37
C LYS A 23 13.98 20.78 13.51
N LEU A 24 13.81 20.79 12.20
CA LEU A 24 14.88 20.77 11.23
C LEU A 24 14.67 21.92 10.24
N VAL A 25 15.74 22.62 9.89
CA VAL A 25 15.77 23.56 8.76
C VAL A 25 16.71 22.95 7.74
N GLN A 26 16.24 22.76 6.51
CA GLN A 26 17.06 22.21 5.41
C GLN A 26 17.09 23.21 4.26
N ASP A 27 18.22 23.30 3.57
CA ASP A 27 18.29 24.01 2.29
C ASP A 27 17.59 23.15 1.22
N THR A 28 16.61 23.71 0.50
CA THR A 28 15.87 22.95 -0.53
C THR A 28 16.73 22.58 -1.74
N ARG A 29 17.94 23.13 -1.88
CA ARG A 29 18.90 22.74 -2.92
C ARG A 29 19.70 21.49 -2.57
N GLN A 30 19.78 21.11 -1.30
CA GLN A 30 20.42 19.87 -0.91
C GLN A 30 19.49 18.70 -1.27
N LYS A 31 20.00 17.75 -2.07
CA LYS A 31 19.29 16.57 -2.61
C LYS A 31 18.68 15.62 -1.57
N VAL A 32 18.71 15.96 -0.29
CA VAL A 32 18.32 15.10 0.84
C VAL A 32 17.14 15.72 1.58
N ASP A 33 16.08 16.05 0.85
CA ASP A 33 14.81 16.41 1.48
C ASP A 33 14.25 15.17 2.20
N LEU A 34 14.04 15.30 3.51
CA LEU A 34 13.43 14.25 4.31
C LEU A 34 12.08 13.83 3.73
N MET A 35 11.32 14.76 3.13
CA MET A 35 10.04 14.45 2.53
C MET A 35 10.17 13.51 1.33
N THR A 36 11.17 13.72 0.47
CA THR A 36 11.44 12.84 -0.69
C THR A 36 11.76 11.41 -0.25
N LYS A 37 12.49 11.25 0.85
CA LYS A 37 12.79 9.92 1.43
C LYS A 37 11.58 9.21 2.02
N LEU A 38 10.49 9.93 2.26
CA LEU A 38 9.31 9.41 2.97
C LEU A 38 8.09 9.28 2.06
N VAL A 39 8.20 9.63 0.77
CA VAL A 39 7.10 9.51 -0.21
C VAL A 39 6.55 8.08 -0.26
N GLY A 40 7.42 7.07 -0.14
CA GLY A 40 7.03 5.67 -0.21
C GLY A 40 6.47 5.05 1.07
N CYS A 41 6.54 5.74 2.22
CA CYS A 41 6.11 5.19 3.52
C CYS A 41 5.24 6.15 4.35
N GLY A 42 4.91 7.32 3.81
CA GLY A 42 4.13 8.35 4.46
C GLY A 42 2.74 8.54 3.85
N SER A 43 1.76 8.84 4.70
CA SER A 43 0.39 9.12 4.28
C SER A 43 -0.21 10.37 4.93
N ASP A 44 -1.34 10.86 4.42
CA ASP A 44 -1.98 12.08 4.90
C ASP A 44 -2.83 11.88 6.16
N THR A 45 -3.14 10.62 6.50
CA THR A 45 -3.86 10.25 7.72
C THR A 45 -3.08 9.21 8.52
N PRO A 46 -3.21 9.21 9.86
CA PRO A 46 -2.51 8.25 10.71
C PRO A 46 -2.95 6.80 10.45
N LEU A 47 -4.24 6.59 10.18
CA LEU A 47 -4.79 5.28 9.86
C LEU A 47 -4.20 4.73 8.56
N LEU A 48 -4.23 5.53 7.49
CA LEU A 48 -3.73 5.10 6.19
C LEU A 48 -2.22 4.81 6.23
N ALA A 49 -1.44 5.63 6.96
CA ALA A 49 -0.02 5.37 7.18
C ALA A 49 0.24 4.02 7.87
N THR A 50 -0.67 3.59 8.75
CA THR A 50 -0.56 2.32 9.46
C THR A 50 -0.95 1.14 8.56
N LEU A 51 -1.99 1.30 7.73
CA LEU A 51 -2.47 0.28 6.80
C LEU A 51 -1.47 -0.03 5.68
N ILE A 52 -0.81 0.98 5.11
CA ILE A 52 0.11 0.79 3.98
C ILE A 52 1.53 0.38 4.41
N SER A 53 1.85 0.48 5.71
CA SER A 53 3.18 0.13 6.20
C SER A 53 3.39 -1.38 6.19
N SER A 54 4.57 -1.85 5.77
CA SER A 54 5.00 -3.25 5.94
C SER A 54 5.31 -3.61 7.40
N MET A 55 5.37 -2.64 8.32
CA MET A 55 5.71 -2.89 9.71
C MET A 55 4.53 -3.46 10.50
N LEU A 56 4.82 -4.50 11.31
CA LEU A 56 3.87 -5.21 12.17
C LEU A 56 4.19 -5.10 13.67
N SER A 57 5.19 -4.30 14.05
CA SER A 57 5.67 -4.24 15.43
C SER A 57 4.59 -3.76 16.40
N ALA A 58 4.37 -4.52 17.48
CA ALA A 58 3.53 -4.12 18.61
C ALA A 58 4.06 -2.86 19.34
N GLN A 59 5.33 -2.52 19.13
CA GLN A 59 5.99 -1.32 19.65
C GLN A 59 6.22 -0.28 18.55
N ALA A 60 5.46 -0.35 17.45
CA ALA A 60 5.54 0.63 16.39
C ALA A 60 5.23 2.03 16.92
N ARG A 61 5.94 3.01 16.40
CA ARG A 61 5.77 4.43 16.73
C ARG A 61 5.29 5.17 15.49
N LEU A 62 4.36 6.09 15.69
CA LEU A 62 3.81 6.91 14.61
C LEU A 62 4.35 8.33 14.73
N PHE A 63 4.88 8.86 13.63
CA PHE A 63 5.39 10.22 13.56
C PHE A 63 4.57 11.07 12.59
N GLN A 64 4.16 12.25 13.02
CA GLN A 64 3.66 13.32 12.17
C GLN A 64 4.80 14.24 11.76
N ILE A 65 4.92 14.47 10.46
CA ILE A 65 5.93 15.30 9.85
C ILE A 65 5.22 16.45 9.15
N ASN A 66 5.47 17.67 9.61
CA ASN A 66 4.99 18.87 8.96
C ASN A 66 6.18 19.56 8.30
N CYS A 67 6.12 19.73 6.98
CA CYS A 67 7.14 20.44 6.21
C CYS A 67 6.51 21.69 5.57
N TRP A 68 7.16 22.84 5.71
CA TRP A 68 6.79 24.08 5.05
C TRP A 68 7.99 24.64 4.32
N THR A 69 7.79 25.06 3.08
CA THR A 69 8.81 25.84 2.36
C THR A 69 8.79 27.26 2.89
N VAL A 70 9.91 27.69 3.44
CA VAL A 70 10.13 29.05 3.94
C VAL A 70 11.24 29.67 3.09
N SER A 71 10.90 30.68 2.31
CA SER A 71 11.88 31.43 1.53
C SER A 71 12.08 32.80 2.19
N VAL A 72 13.14 32.92 3.00
CA VAL A 72 13.55 34.23 3.55
C VAL A 72 14.35 35.02 2.50
N ASP A 73 15.11 34.32 1.66
CA ASP A 73 15.76 34.85 0.45
C ASP A 73 15.22 34.07 -0.76
N PRO A 74 14.62 34.73 -1.78
CA PRO A 74 14.16 34.10 -3.01
C PRO A 74 15.24 33.27 -3.74
N ARG A 75 16.52 33.57 -3.49
CA ARG A 75 17.66 32.86 -4.06
C ARG A 75 18.11 31.66 -3.23
N GLN A 76 17.56 31.45 -2.03
CA GLN A 76 17.88 30.34 -1.13
C GLN A 76 16.60 29.87 -0.41
N PRO A 77 15.71 29.16 -1.11
CA PRO A 77 14.55 28.57 -0.46
C PRO A 77 15.03 27.56 0.60
N SER A 78 14.41 27.60 1.77
CA SER A 78 14.64 26.62 2.84
C SER A 78 13.35 25.85 3.11
N SER A 79 13.45 24.62 3.59
CA SER A 79 12.32 23.89 4.16
C SER A 79 12.45 23.83 5.68
N TYR A 80 11.37 24.14 6.37
CA TYR A 80 11.24 23.94 7.81
C TYR A 80 10.43 22.68 8.05
N THR A 81 11.00 21.71 8.76
CA THR A 81 10.38 20.43 9.05
C THR A 81 10.24 20.24 10.54
N VAL A 82 9.04 19.91 11.01
CA VAL A 82 8.73 19.57 12.39
C VAL A 82 8.29 18.12 12.43
N VAL A 83 8.99 17.31 13.22
CA VAL A 83 8.65 15.91 13.49
C VAL A 83 8.07 15.83 14.90
N LYS A 84 6.89 15.24 15.02
CA LYS A 84 6.19 15.00 16.29
C LYS A 84 5.80 13.54 16.38
N GLU A 85 5.95 12.94 17.54
CA GLU A 85 5.37 11.63 17.80
C GLU A 85 3.86 11.77 18.04
N VAL A 86 3.09 10.82 17.52
CA VAL A 86 1.62 10.77 17.60
C VAL A 86 1.23 9.56 18.42
N GLN A 87 0.37 9.78 19.42
CA GLN A 87 -0.21 8.73 20.23
C GLN A 87 -1.72 8.97 20.40
N PRO A 88 -2.55 7.91 20.45
CA PRO A 88 -2.18 6.50 20.26
C PRO A 88 -1.90 6.16 18.78
N VAL A 89 -1.11 5.11 18.55
CA VAL A 89 -0.98 4.51 17.22
C VAL A 89 -2.28 3.75 16.88
N PRO A 90 -2.88 3.96 15.70
CA PRO A 90 -4.07 3.20 15.30
C PRO A 90 -3.83 1.69 15.36
N SER A 91 -4.73 0.95 16.01
CA SER A 91 -4.63 -0.51 16.10
C SER A 91 -5.11 -1.14 14.79
N VAL A 92 -4.16 -1.70 14.02
CA VAL A 92 -4.43 -2.32 12.72
C VAL A 92 -3.80 -3.72 12.70
N HIS A 93 -4.61 -4.73 12.41
CA HIS A 93 -4.16 -6.11 12.25
C HIS A 93 -3.82 -6.40 10.80
N LEU A 94 -3.08 -7.50 10.56
CA LEU A 94 -2.70 -7.95 9.22
C LEU A 94 -3.92 -8.15 8.31
N GLU A 95 -5.02 -8.65 8.87
CA GLU A 95 -6.30 -8.81 8.17
C GLU A 95 -6.83 -7.48 7.63
N HIS A 96 -6.80 -6.43 8.46
CA HIS A 96 -7.24 -5.09 8.03
C HIS A 96 -6.37 -4.54 6.91
N LYS A 97 -5.05 -4.83 6.93
CA LYS A 97 -4.14 -4.41 5.85
C LYS A 97 -4.48 -5.13 4.55
N LEU A 98 -4.73 -6.45 4.60
CA LEU A 98 -5.08 -7.24 3.43
C LEU A 98 -6.45 -6.82 2.86
N ALA A 99 -7.46 -6.68 3.73
CA ALA A 99 -8.79 -6.21 3.33
C ALA A 99 -8.73 -4.81 2.68
N PHE A 100 -7.93 -3.90 3.25
CA PHE A 100 -7.72 -2.58 2.64
C PHE A 100 -7.09 -2.71 1.25
N GLY A 101 -6.08 -3.56 1.11
CA GLY A 101 -5.45 -3.81 -0.19
C GLY A 101 -6.44 -4.33 -1.24
N LEU A 102 -7.29 -5.28 -0.86
CA LEU A 102 -8.35 -5.81 -1.72
C LEU A 102 -9.37 -4.74 -2.11
N HIS A 103 -9.83 -3.91 -1.17
CA HIS A 103 -10.73 -2.79 -1.48
C HIS A 103 -10.11 -1.80 -2.47
N VAL A 104 -8.83 -1.48 -2.30
CA VAL A 104 -8.12 -0.60 -3.24
C VAL A 104 -8.00 -1.24 -4.62
N ALA A 105 -7.63 -2.51 -4.69
CA ALA A 105 -7.55 -3.24 -5.96
C ALA A 105 -8.91 -3.36 -6.66
N LEU A 106 -10.01 -3.60 -5.91
CA LEU A 106 -11.38 -3.62 -6.44
C LEU A 106 -11.83 -2.27 -7.01
N ALA A 107 -11.38 -1.17 -6.41
CA ALA A 107 -11.69 0.18 -6.83
C ALA A 107 -10.90 0.61 -8.08
N LEU A 108 -9.70 0.06 -8.28
CA LEU A 108 -8.82 0.38 -9.42
C LEU A 108 -8.97 -0.60 -10.58
N GLY A 109 -9.25 -1.87 -10.29
CA GLY A 109 -9.25 -2.99 -11.23
C GLY A 109 -10.58 -3.29 -11.89
N SER A 110 -10.49 -3.78 -13.12
CA SER A 110 -11.61 -4.24 -13.93
C SER A 110 -11.66 -5.77 -14.10
N ASP A 111 -10.64 -6.50 -13.66
CA ASP A 111 -10.60 -7.95 -13.83
C ASP A 111 -11.75 -8.64 -13.08
N ARG A 112 -12.55 -9.42 -13.83
CA ARG A 112 -13.80 -9.96 -13.30
C ARG A 112 -13.54 -11.06 -12.28
N ASP A 113 -12.56 -11.92 -12.56
CA ASP A 113 -12.33 -13.12 -11.78
C ASP A 113 -11.65 -12.77 -10.44
N PHE A 114 -10.67 -11.86 -10.46
CA PHE A 114 -10.12 -11.23 -9.26
C PHE A 114 -11.19 -10.51 -8.46
N ARG A 115 -12.08 -9.74 -9.11
CA ARG A 115 -13.16 -9.03 -8.40
C ARG A 115 -14.09 -9.97 -7.68
N SER A 116 -14.53 -11.04 -8.34
CA SER A 116 -15.40 -12.06 -7.75
C SER A 116 -14.72 -12.74 -6.55
N TRP A 117 -13.46 -13.10 -6.69
CA TRP A 117 -12.69 -13.72 -5.62
C TRP A 117 -12.46 -12.76 -4.44
N ALA A 118 -12.00 -11.54 -4.70
CA ALA A 118 -11.71 -10.54 -3.68
C ALA A 118 -12.97 -10.17 -2.89
N GLN A 119 -14.13 -10.07 -3.56
CA GLN A 119 -15.41 -9.85 -2.88
C GLN A 119 -15.77 -11.05 -1.98
N SER A 120 -15.60 -12.28 -2.48
CA SER A 120 -15.85 -13.49 -1.67
C SER A 120 -14.96 -13.56 -0.44
N TRP A 121 -13.70 -13.14 -0.56
CA TRP A 121 -12.74 -13.05 0.53
C TRP A 121 -13.15 -12.01 1.58
N LEU A 122 -13.55 -10.81 1.12
CA LEU A 122 -14.00 -9.69 1.97
C LEU A 122 -15.30 -9.99 2.70
N ASP A 123 -16.23 -10.70 2.05
CA ASP A 123 -17.50 -11.16 2.64
C ASP A 123 -17.32 -12.41 3.54
N GLU A 124 -16.08 -12.85 3.74
CA GLU A 124 -15.72 -14.02 4.57
C GLU A 124 -16.32 -15.35 4.08
N THR A 125 -16.83 -15.39 2.86
CA THR A 125 -17.46 -16.57 2.27
C THR A 125 -16.43 -17.60 1.80
N ASP A 126 -15.31 -17.13 1.25
CA ASP A 126 -14.17 -17.99 0.87
C ASP A 126 -12.84 -17.26 1.10
N ARG A 127 -12.17 -17.63 2.19
CA ARG A 127 -10.80 -17.20 2.52
C ARG A 127 -9.79 -18.32 2.34
N SER A 128 -10.15 -19.38 1.64
CA SER A 128 -9.28 -20.53 1.45
C SER A 128 -8.09 -20.17 0.55
N PRO A 129 -6.90 -20.71 0.84
CA PRO A 129 -5.73 -20.49 -0.02
C PRO A 129 -5.88 -21.18 -1.38
N ASP A 130 -6.77 -22.17 -1.53
CA ASP A 130 -6.87 -22.97 -2.75
C ASP A 130 -7.59 -22.25 -3.89
N THR A 131 -8.63 -21.48 -3.58
CA THR A 131 -9.28 -20.60 -4.57
C THR A 131 -8.31 -19.50 -5.03
N ALA A 132 -7.56 -18.91 -4.09
CA ALA A 132 -6.53 -17.92 -4.41
C ALA A 132 -5.40 -18.50 -5.29
N LYS A 133 -4.92 -19.72 -5.01
CA LYS A 133 -3.93 -20.42 -5.86
C LYS A 133 -4.48 -20.68 -7.26
N THR A 134 -5.77 -20.98 -7.39
CA THR A 134 -6.39 -21.25 -8.69
C THR A 134 -6.42 -19.97 -9.55
N LEU A 135 -6.76 -18.84 -8.93
CA LEU A 135 -6.70 -17.53 -9.58
C LEU A 135 -5.27 -17.19 -10.03
N LEU A 136 -4.29 -17.35 -9.15
CA LEU A 136 -2.88 -17.06 -9.47
C LEU A 136 -2.36 -17.91 -10.64
N LYS A 137 -2.73 -19.21 -10.68
CA LYS A 137 -2.37 -20.10 -11.79
C LYS A 137 -3.03 -19.71 -13.12
N ALA A 138 -4.24 -19.15 -13.08
CA ALA A 138 -4.91 -18.65 -14.28
C ALA A 138 -4.19 -17.42 -14.83
N GLU A 139 -3.84 -16.48 -13.94
CA GLU A 139 -3.07 -15.27 -14.27
C GLU A 139 -1.69 -15.61 -14.85
N GLU A 140 -0.96 -16.56 -14.24
CA GLU A 140 0.35 -17.01 -14.75
C GLU A 140 0.24 -17.61 -16.16
N LYS A 141 -0.79 -18.41 -16.43
CA LYS A 141 -1.02 -18.97 -17.77
C LYS A 141 -1.39 -17.91 -18.79
N GLU A 142 -2.18 -16.91 -18.40
CA GLU A 142 -2.53 -15.79 -19.28
C GLU A 142 -1.29 -14.96 -19.63
N LYS A 143 -0.42 -14.71 -18.65
CA LYS A 143 0.85 -14.02 -18.85
C LYS A 143 1.81 -14.79 -19.76
N GLU A 144 1.90 -16.12 -19.58
CA GLU A 144 2.66 -16.99 -20.48
C GLU A 144 2.12 -16.92 -21.92
N ALA A 145 0.80 -17.04 -22.10
CA ALA A 145 0.16 -16.96 -23.42
C ALA A 145 0.33 -15.59 -24.09
N ALA A 146 0.25 -14.51 -23.32
CA ALA A 146 0.48 -13.14 -23.81
C ALA A 146 1.94 -12.95 -24.27
N GLY A 147 2.91 -13.47 -23.51
CA GLY A 147 4.32 -13.43 -23.88
C GLY A 147 4.64 -14.23 -25.15
N GLU A 148 3.99 -15.38 -25.35
CA GLU A 148 4.09 -16.14 -26.60
C GLU A 148 3.51 -15.36 -27.79
N LEU A 149 2.39 -14.67 -27.59
CA LEU A 149 1.77 -13.84 -28.63
C LEU A 149 2.64 -12.63 -28.97
N GLU A 150 3.20 -11.97 -27.97
CA GLU A 150 4.12 -10.84 -28.15
C GLU A 150 5.36 -11.27 -28.94
N ALA A 151 5.95 -12.42 -28.59
CA ALA A 151 7.08 -12.99 -29.31
C ALA A 151 6.76 -13.28 -30.79
N LEU A 152 5.52 -13.69 -31.10
CA LEU A 152 5.05 -13.87 -32.49
C LEU A 152 4.83 -12.53 -33.20
N THR A 153 4.30 -11.51 -32.52
CA THR A 153 4.07 -10.17 -33.10
C THR A 153 5.34 -9.36 -33.28
N ALA A 154 6.37 -9.56 -32.47
CA ALA A 154 7.68 -8.93 -32.58
C ALA A 154 8.40 -9.26 -33.91
N TRP A 155 7.95 -10.31 -34.60
CA TRP A 155 8.44 -10.69 -35.93
C TRP A 155 7.71 -9.95 -37.07
N GLY A 156 6.70 -9.12 -36.80
CA GLY A 156 5.70 -8.68 -37.78
C GLY A 156 5.41 -7.17 -37.91
N GLU A 157 6.31 -6.26 -37.52
CA GLU A 157 6.16 -4.77 -37.49
C GLU A 157 5.68 -4.22 -36.13
N SER A 158 6.56 -3.49 -35.43
CA SER A 158 6.24 -2.80 -34.17
C SER A 158 5.69 -1.41 -34.45
N GLY A 159 4.42 -1.20 -34.14
CA GLY A 159 3.87 0.14 -34.10
C GLY A 159 2.52 0.14 -33.42
N THR A 160 2.47 0.36 -32.10
CA THR A 160 1.56 1.31 -31.43
C THR A 160 1.70 1.25 -29.90
N ASP A 161 1.90 2.43 -29.33
CA ASP A 161 1.47 2.91 -27.99
C ASP A 161 1.72 2.04 -26.73
N ASP A 162 2.97 2.02 -26.27
CA ASP A 162 3.47 1.33 -25.05
C ASP A 162 2.81 1.80 -23.72
N THR A 163 2.08 2.91 -23.71
CA THR A 163 1.65 3.53 -22.44
C THR A 163 0.43 2.89 -21.81
N ILE A 164 -0.49 2.33 -22.59
CA ILE A 164 -1.73 1.72 -22.06
C ILE A 164 -1.46 0.30 -21.52
N GLY A 165 -0.52 -0.45 -22.11
CA GLY A 165 -0.12 -1.77 -21.62
C GLY A 165 0.54 -1.73 -20.24
N HIS A 166 1.43 -0.75 -20.05
CA HIS A 166 2.20 -0.59 -18.80
C HIS A 166 1.31 -0.39 -17.55
N ASP A 167 0.23 0.39 -17.66
CA ASP A 167 -0.69 0.66 -16.54
C ASP A 167 -1.53 -0.58 -16.16
N MET A 168 -1.88 -1.41 -17.14
CA MET A 168 -2.64 -2.66 -16.91
C MET A 168 -1.76 -3.72 -16.26
N ASP A 169 -0.51 -3.84 -16.71
CA ASP A 169 0.47 -4.78 -16.16
C ASP A 169 0.82 -4.46 -14.70
N GLU A 170 0.96 -3.17 -14.35
CA GLU A 170 1.23 -2.75 -12.97
C GLU A 170 0.06 -3.11 -12.03
N LEU A 171 -1.19 -2.97 -12.51
CA LEU A 171 -2.36 -3.31 -11.70
C LEU A 171 -2.52 -4.82 -11.53
N ALA A 172 -2.28 -5.60 -12.57
CA ALA A 172 -2.26 -7.06 -12.49
C ALA A 172 -1.20 -7.54 -11.48
N GLU A 173 0.02 -7.00 -11.55
CA GLU A 173 1.09 -7.34 -10.60
C GLU A 173 0.70 -7.04 -9.14
N ARG A 174 0.06 -5.89 -8.89
CA ARG A 174 -0.47 -5.53 -7.56
C ARG A 174 -1.54 -6.49 -7.09
N CYS A 175 -2.48 -6.88 -7.95
CA CYS A 175 -3.48 -7.89 -7.66
C CYS A 175 -2.81 -9.24 -7.32
N GLY A 176 -1.84 -9.68 -8.10
CA GLY A 176 -1.07 -10.90 -7.85
C GLY A 176 -0.35 -10.89 -6.49
N HIS A 177 0.20 -9.75 -6.06
CA HIS A 177 0.76 -9.61 -4.71
C HIS A 177 -0.29 -9.81 -3.60
N LEU A 178 -1.50 -9.27 -3.77
CA LEU A 178 -2.60 -9.46 -2.81
C LEU A 178 -3.10 -10.91 -2.78
N VAL A 179 -3.17 -11.57 -3.94
CA VAL A 179 -3.52 -13.00 -4.02
C VAL A 179 -2.47 -13.84 -3.28
N ARG A 180 -1.17 -13.59 -3.53
CA ARG A 180 -0.07 -14.28 -2.80
C ARG A 180 -0.13 -14.00 -1.30
N ALA A 181 -0.43 -12.77 -0.89
CA ALA A 181 -0.62 -12.41 0.50
C ALA A 181 -1.77 -13.19 1.13
N ALA A 182 -2.90 -13.33 0.43
CA ALA A 182 -4.06 -14.11 0.89
C ALA A 182 -3.77 -15.61 1.00
N ILE A 183 -2.93 -16.17 0.11
CA ILE A 183 -2.50 -17.59 0.19
C ILE A 183 -1.69 -17.84 1.47
N LEU A 184 -0.79 -16.90 1.82
CA LEU A 184 0.11 -17.03 2.98
C LEU A 184 -0.56 -16.57 4.29
N PHE A 185 -1.64 -15.80 4.21
CA PHE A 185 -2.32 -15.21 5.36
C PHE A 185 -2.68 -16.19 6.50
N PRO A 186 -3.14 -17.43 6.24
CA PRO A 186 -3.45 -18.38 7.30
C PRO A 186 -2.23 -18.84 8.11
N ASP A 187 -1.01 -18.72 7.56
CA ASP A 187 0.23 -19.12 8.23
C ASP A 187 0.83 -17.94 9.01
N SER A 188 0.62 -17.95 10.33
CA SER A 188 1.16 -16.91 11.22
C SER A 188 2.69 -16.76 11.17
N SER A 189 3.44 -17.80 10.78
CA SER A 189 4.90 -17.72 10.62
C SER A 189 5.33 -16.88 9.42
N LYS A 190 4.39 -16.61 8.50
CA LYS A 190 4.58 -15.81 7.28
C LYS A 190 4.05 -14.38 7.39
N ALA A 191 3.69 -13.92 8.59
CA ALA A 191 3.09 -12.60 8.79
C ALA A 191 3.91 -11.45 8.18
N ASP A 192 5.24 -11.46 8.34
CA ASP A 192 6.12 -10.44 7.77
C ASP A 192 6.12 -10.46 6.23
N GLU A 193 6.10 -11.66 5.64
CA GLU A 193 6.04 -11.85 4.18
C GLU A 193 4.71 -11.35 3.62
N VAL A 194 3.60 -11.64 4.30
CA VAL A 194 2.26 -11.13 3.97
C VAL A 194 2.23 -9.61 4.03
N ALA A 195 2.79 -8.99 5.08
CA ALA A 195 2.82 -7.53 5.21
C ALA A 195 3.69 -6.87 4.13
N GLN A 196 4.78 -7.50 3.72
CA GLN A 196 5.60 -7.03 2.60
C GLN A 196 4.83 -7.09 1.28
N LEU A 197 4.15 -8.21 0.98
CA LEU A 197 3.35 -8.35 -0.23
C LEU A 197 2.22 -7.33 -0.30
N ILE A 198 1.54 -7.08 0.82
CA ILE A 198 0.52 -6.02 0.91
C ILE A 198 1.14 -4.64 0.66
N SER A 199 2.29 -4.36 1.28
CA SER A 199 2.99 -3.09 1.08
C SER A 199 3.45 -2.89 -0.36
N LEU A 200 3.84 -3.96 -1.07
CA LEU A 200 4.20 -3.91 -2.49
C LEU A 200 2.97 -3.63 -3.36
N ALA A 201 1.85 -4.31 -3.11
CA ALA A 201 0.59 -4.03 -3.81
C ALA A 201 0.12 -2.57 -3.63
N LEU A 202 0.39 -2.01 -2.45
CA LEU A 202 0.03 -0.65 -2.06
C LEU A 202 1.17 0.36 -2.27
N ALA A 203 2.26 -0.03 -2.93
CA ALA A 203 3.31 0.90 -3.30
C ALA A 203 2.76 1.97 -4.24
N ASN A 204 3.30 3.18 -4.14
CA ASN A 204 2.97 4.31 -5.02
C ASN A 204 1.47 4.64 -5.11
N LEU A 205 0.65 4.33 -4.11
CA LEU A 205 -0.78 4.69 -4.10
C LEU A 205 -1.07 6.19 -4.28
N ALA A 206 -0.06 7.04 -4.10
CA ALA A 206 -0.15 8.45 -4.44
C ALA A 206 -0.55 8.70 -5.91
N SER A 207 -0.14 7.83 -6.86
CA SER A 207 -0.58 7.91 -8.26
C SER A 207 -2.06 7.53 -8.41
N ALA A 208 -2.54 6.60 -7.59
CA ALA A 208 -3.93 6.14 -7.55
C ALA A 208 -4.88 7.07 -6.76
N ALA A 209 -4.35 7.94 -5.89
CA ALA A 209 -5.14 8.83 -5.03
C ALA A 209 -6.03 9.83 -5.81
N GLY A 210 -5.71 10.09 -7.09
CA GLY A 210 -6.58 10.89 -7.98
C GLY A 210 -7.82 10.14 -8.47
N LYS A 211 -7.78 8.79 -8.49
CA LYS A 211 -8.87 7.93 -8.95
C LYS A 211 -9.75 7.43 -7.80
N VAL A 212 -9.20 7.34 -6.59
CA VAL A 212 -9.86 6.70 -5.43
C VAL A 212 -9.61 7.47 -4.14
N ASN A 213 -10.65 7.66 -3.33
CA ASN A 213 -10.54 8.26 -2.00
C ASN A 213 -10.00 7.25 -0.98
N LEU A 214 -8.67 7.13 -0.91
CA LEU A 214 -7.97 6.18 -0.03
C LEU A 214 -8.30 6.35 1.47
N PRO A 215 -8.40 7.58 2.02
CA PRO A 215 -8.85 7.77 3.40
C PRO A 215 -10.25 7.17 3.68
N ALA A 216 -11.21 7.39 2.77
CA ALA A 216 -12.56 6.84 2.94
C ALA A 216 -12.56 5.30 2.89
N LEU A 217 -11.77 4.69 2.01
CA LEU A 217 -11.62 3.23 1.95
C LEU A 217 -10.96 2.66 3.22
N ALA A 218 -9.99 3.36 3.79
CA ALA A 218 -9.34 2.96 5.04
C ALA A 218 -10.34 2.93 6.20
N GLU A 219 -11.20 3.94 6.29
CA GLU A 219 -12.27 4.00 7.29
C GLU A 219 -13.32 2.90 7.07
N GLN A 220 -13.74 2.68 5.82
CA GLN A 220 -14.67 1.61 5.47
C GLN A 220 -14.14 0.24 5.86
N THR A 221 -12.85 -0.03 5.59
CA THR A 221 -12.22 -1.32 5.90
C THR A 221 -12.28 -1.61 7.40
N LEU A 222 -11.98 -0.63 8.24
CA LEU A 222 -12.10 -0.79 9.70
C LEU A 222 -13.54 -0.92 10.17
N ALA A 223 -14.48 -0.19 9.56
CA ALA A 223 -15.89 -0.26 9.92
C ALA A 223 -16.49 -1.65 9.62
N SER A 224 -16.16 -2.24 8.46
CA SER A 224 -16.60 -3.59 8.09
C SER A 224 -16.09 -4.66 9.07
N ALA A 225 -14.81 -4.58 9.48
CA ALA A 225 -14.23 -5.50 10.45
C ALA A 225 -14.90 -5.41 11.85
N GLN A 226 -15.34 -4.21 12.24
CA GLN A 226 -16.06 -4.00 13.51
C GLN A 226 -17.51 -4.50 13.47
N GLN A 227 -18.14 -4.56 12.30
CA GLN A 227 -19.49 -5.10 12.14
C GLN A 227 -19.49 -6.63 12.20
N ASN A 228 -18.52 -7.28 11.55
CA ASN A 228 -18.41 -8.75 11.53
C ASN A 228 -18.14 -9.34 12.92
N THR A 229 -17.29 -8.67 13.71
CA THR A 229 -17.02 -9.06 15.12
C THR A 229 -18.24 -8.93 16.03
N ARG A 230 -19.15 -7.99 15.77
CA ARG A 230 -20.41 -7.84 16.54
C ARG A 230 -21.46 -8.89 16.17
N SER A 231 -21.53 -9.28 14.89
CA SER A 231 -22.44 -10.33 14.44
C SER A 231 -22.04 -11.70 14.97
N ALA A 232 -20.74 -12.00 15.05
CA ALA A 232 -20.23 -13.26 15.61
C ALA A 232 -20.41 -13.38 17.13
N ALA A 233 -20.50 -12.27 17.88
CA ALA A 233 -20.71 -12.29 19.33
C ALA A 233 -22.18 -12.49 19.74
N ASN A 234 -23.12 -12.37 18.79
CA ASN A 234 -24.57 -12.45 19.02
C ASN A 234 -25.22 -13.69 18.38
N GLY A 235 -24.45 -14.59 17.79
CA GLY A 235 -24.90 -15.88 17.23
C GLY A 235 -24.43 -17.05 18.06
#